data_AF-A0A829H2U4-F1
#
_entry.id   AF-A0A829H2U4-F1
#
_cell.length_a   1.000
_cell.length_b   1.000
_cell.length_c   1.000
_cell.angle_alpha   90.00
_cell.angle_beta   90.00
_cell.angle_gamma   90.00
#
_symmetry.space_group_name_H-M   'P 1'
#
loop_
_entity.id
_entity.type
_entity.pdbx_description
1 polymer ?
#
loop_
_entity_poly.entity_id
_entity_poly.type
_entity_poly.pdbx_seq_one_letter_code
_entity_poly.pdbx_strand_id
1 'polypeptide(L)'
;MNIDSLNKNIDSFAYWNVPEIDLSNHSIKEREDYFQRAYNPGFPSKYKELLTNAYGVKYVFVGINRGNAGNTGELGNFHGAIKSRDFRLAAAAYNTAVWGAFMTDLSDEVNSHSSDVTVTRYHVKKLIEHLGELNIPNTVTLIAVGKQAYDALEANKELIHGNIEHIPHYSGCNRPNGKPGHWDTEKVHQLLQQISKNN
;
A
#
# COMPACT_ATOMS: atom_id res chain seq x y z
N MET A 1 -9.71 -14.27 -6.04
CA MET A 1 -10.29 -13.15 -5.27
C MET A 1 -11.70 -12.88 -5.78
N ASN A 2 -12.62 -12.38 -4.95
CA ASN A 2 -13.94 -11.92 -5.39
C ASN A 2 -13.90 -10.43 -5.79
N ILE A 3 -13.60 -10.14 -7.05
CA ILE A 3 -13.36 -8.77 -7.55
C ILE A 3 -14.63 -7.91 -7.50
N ASP A 4 -15.81 -8.52 -7.60
CA ASP A 4 -17.08 -7.80 -7.57
C ASP A 4 -17.38 -7.16 -6.19
N SER A 5 -16.69 -7.63 -5.14
CA SER A 5 -16.76 -7.07 -3.79
C SER A 5 -15.76 -5.94 -3.52
N LEU A 6 -14.97 -5.52 -4.53
CA LEU A 6 -14.00 -4.43 -4.34
C LEU A 6 -14.69 -3.11 -4.00
N ASN A 7 -14.22 -2.46 -2.93
CA ASN A 7 -14.60 -1.12 -2.59
C ASN A 7 -13.77 -0.12 -3.38
N LYS A 8 -14.36 0.41 -4.47
CA LYS A 8 -13.72 1.38 -5.37
C LYS A 8 -13.13 2.63 -4.69
N ASN A 9 -13.52 2.95 -3.45
CA ASN A 9 -13.06 4.13 -2.75
C ASN A 9 -11.73 3.92 -2.01
N ILE A 10 -11.47 2.69 -1.55
CA ILE A 10 -10.33 2.38 -0.67
C ILE A 10 -9.46 1.23 -1.21
N ASP A 11 -9.96 0.42 -2.13
CA ASP A 11 -9.22 -0.75 -2.60
C ASP A 11 -8.37 -0.45 -3.84
N SER A 12 -7.20 -1.08 -3.90
CA SER A 12 -6.33 -1.13 -5.07
C SER A 12 -5.35 -2.30 -5.00
N PHE A 13 -4.38 -2.31 -5.88
CA PHE A 13 -3.27 -3.26 -5.92
C PHE A 13 -1.95 -2.54 -6.14
N ALA A 14 -0.89 -3.15 -5.63
CA ALA A 14 0.48 -2.64 -5.68
C ALA A 14 1.12 -2.86 -7.08
N TYR A 15 0.46 -2.31 -8.10
CA TYR A 15 0.92 -2.29 -9.48
C TYR A 15 0.96 -0.86 -10.01
N TRP A 16 2.12 -0.43 -10.48
CA TRP A 16 2.31 0.89 -11.10
C TRP A 16 2.96 0.73 -12.48
N ASN A 17 2.98 1.81 -13.26
CA ASN A 17 3.76 1.83 -14.49
C ASN A 17 5.25 1.61 -14.18
N VAL A 18 5.80 0.53 -14.73
CA VAL A 18 7.23 0.23 -14.67
C VAL A 18 7.93 1.05 -15.77
N PRO A 19 9.03 1.74 -15.45
CA PRO A 19 9.86 2.44 -16.44
C PRO A 19 10.32 1.51 -17.59
N GLU A 20 10.29 2.01 -18.83
CA GLU A 20 10.73 1.26 -20.02
C GLU A 20 12.26 1.26 -20.19
N ILE A 21 12.97 0.84 -19.14
CA ILE A 21 14.42 0.70 -19.12
C ILE A 21 14.83 -0.53 -18.30
N ASP A 22 16.06 -1.01 -18.48
CA ASP A 22 16.60 -2.04 -17.61
C ASP A 22 16.98 -1.48 -16.23
N LEU A 23 16.25 -1.90 -15.20
CA LEU A 23 16.45 -1.47 -13.81
C LEU A 23 17.44 -2.36 -13.05
N SER A 24 17.93 -3.46 -13.64
CA SER A 24 18.74 -4.48 -12.96
C SER A 24 20.01 -3.92 -12.31
N ASN A 25 20.71 -3.04 -13.03
CA ASN A 25 21.98 -2.44 -12.62
C ASN A 25 21.85 -1.09 -11.91
N HIS A 26 20.63 -0.61 -11.67
CA HIS A 26 20.38 0.65 -11.00
C HIS A 26 20.21 0.45 -9.51
N SER A 27 20.79 1.36 -8.71
CA SER A 27 20.54 1.44 -7.27
C SER A 27 19.06 1.71 -6.99
N ILE A 28 18.58 1.36 -5.79
CA ILE A 28 17.17 1.58 -5.43
C ILE A 28 16.80 3.07 -5.49
N LYS A 29 17.74 3.96 -5.18
CA LYS A 29 17.53 5.40 -5.31
C LYS A 29 17.35 5.85 -6.76
N GLU A 30 18.16 5.36 -7.68
CA GLU A 30 17.99 5.65 -9.11
C GLU A 30 16.66 5.08 -9.63
N ARG A 31 16.26 3.89 -9.15
CA ARG A 31 14.94 3.31 -9.46
C ARG A 31 13.80 4.23 -9.01
N GLU A 32 13.87 4.84 -7.82
CA GLU A 32 12.88 5.84 -7.38
C GLU A 32 12.76 6.97 -8.41
N ASP A 33 13.87 7.51 -8.89
CA ASP A 33 13.87 8.60 -9.88
C ASP A 33 13.25 8.16 -11.22
N TYR A 34 13.52 6.93 -11.67
CA TYR A 34 12.90 6.40 -12.88
C TYR A 34 11.40 6.15 -12.72
N PHE A 35 10.99 5.56 -11.58
CA PHE A 35 9.57 5.40 -11.25
C PHE A 35 8.87 6.75 -11.14
N GLN A 36 9.51 7.78 -10.60
CA GLN A 36 8.98 9.13 -10.56
C GLN A 36 8.73 9.69 -11.98
N ARG A 37 9.69 9.53 -12.90
CA ARG A 37 9.57 10.00 -14.29
C ARG A 37 8.50 9.25 -15.08
N ALA A 38 8.34 7.96 -14.83
CA ALA A 38 7.34 7.11 -15.46
C ALA A 38 5.96 7.18 -14.77
N TYR A 39 5.85 7.90 -13.64
CA TYR A 39 4.65 7.90 -12.83
C TYR A 39 3.49 8.58 -13.57
N ASN A 40 2.41 7.84 -13.74
CA ASN A 40 1.14 8.34 -14.23
C ASN A 40 0.07 8.05 -13.17
N PRO A 41 -0.64 9.07 -12.64
CA PRO A 41 -1.72 8.86 -11.68
C PRO A 41 -2.79 7.89 -12.21
N GLY A 42 -3.35 7.09 -11.31
CA GLY A 42 -4.36 6.09 -11.61
C GLY A 42 -3.80 4.69 -11.81
N PHE A 43 -4.63 3.69 -11.49
CA PHE A 43 -4.25 2.30 -11.62
C PHE A 43 -3.98 1.94 -13.09
N PRO A 44 -2.84 1.30 -13.43
CA PRO A 44 -2.54 0.99 -14.82
C PRO A 44 -3.47 -0.12 -15.34
N SER A 45 -4.27 0.21 -16.36
CA SER A 45 -5.28 -0.70 -16.93
C SER A 45 -4.72 -2.03 -17.44
N LYS A 46 -3.45 -2.06 -17.86
CA LYS A 46 -2.75 -3.28 -18.30
C LYS A 46 -2.70 -4.39 -17.25
N TYR A 47 -2.88 -4.06 -15.96
CA TYR A 47 -2.88 -5.05 -14.88
C TYR A 47 -4.27 -5.58 -14.54
N LYS A 48 -5.35 -5.05 -15.11
CA LYS A 48 -6.73 -5.48 -14.79
C LYS A 48 -6.97 -6.96 -15.07
N GLU A 49 -6.44 -7.48 -16.17
CA GLU A 49 -6.57 -8.90 -16.51
C GLU A 49 -5.88 -9.81 -15.50
N LEU A 50 -4.80 -9.35 -14.86
CA LEU A 50 -4.12 -10.11 -13.80
C LEU A 50 -4.99 -10.27 -12.56
N LEU A 51 -5.88 -9.30 -12.29
CA LEU A 51 -6.74 -9.34 -11.10
C LEU A 51 -7.73 -10.51 -11.16
N THR A 52 -8.29 -10.79 -12.34
CA THR A 52 -9.23 -11.92 -12.57
C THR A 52 -8.62 -13.29 -12.30
N ASN A 53 -7.29 -13.38 -12.32
CA ASN A 53 -6.52 -14.60 -12.06
C ASN A 53 -5.74 -14.53 -10.74
N ALA A 54 -5.93 -13.48 -9.93
CA ALA A 54 -5.25 -13.31 -8.64
C ALA A 54 -5.81 -14.31 -7.61
N TYR A 55 -5.29 -15.53 -7.66
CA TYR A 55 -5.36 -16.50 -6.58
C TYR A 55 -4.19 -16.27 -5.64
N GLY A 56 -4.45 -16.24 -4.32
CA GLY A 56 -3.39 -16.30 -3.31
C GLY A 56 -2.66 -14.99 -3.03
N VAL A 57 -3.38 -13.89 -2.83
CA VAL A 57 -2.80 -12.69 -2.21
C VAL A 57 -2.22 -13.08 -0.85
N LYS A 58 -0.91 -12.91 -0.68
CA LYS A 58 -0.17 -13.21 0.56
C LYS A 58 0.08 -11.98 1.43
N TYR A 59 -0.01 -10.80 0.83
CA TYR A 59 0.35 -9.52 1.44
C TYR A 59 -0.74 -8.50 1.17
N VAL A 60 -1.06 -7.71 2.19
CA VAL A 60 -2.01 -6.59 2.09
C VAL A 60 -1.34 -5.34 2.63
N PHE A 61 -1.20 -4.29 1.82
CA PHE A 61 -0.85 -2.97 2.33
C PHE A 61 -2.07 -2.32 2.97
N VAL A 62 -1.90 -1.79 4.18
CA VAL A 62 -2.98 -1.17 4.95
C VAL A 62 -2.61 0.27 5.30
N GLY A 63 -3.31 1.24 4.72
CA GLY A 63 -3.24 2.64 5.11
C GLY A 63 -4.27 3.01 6.18
N ILE A 64 -4.26 4.27 6.61
CA ILE A 64 -5.31 4.80 7.50
C ILE A 64 -6.55 5.14 6.68
N ASN A 65 -6.37 5.97 5.66
CA ASN A 65 -7.45 6.57 4.90
C ASN A 65 -6.91 7.25 3.63
N ARG A 66 -7.81 7.54 2.68
CA ARG A 66 -7.46 8.27 1.47
C ARG A 66 -7.29 9.77 1.73
N GLY A 67 -6.17 10.35 1.28
CA GLY A 67 -5.98 11.80 1.29
C GLY A 67 -6.88 12.56 0.31
N ASN A 68 -7.06 13.87 0.49
CA ASN A 68 -7.88 14.71 -0.42
C ASN A 68 -7.35 14.77 -1.86
N ALA A 69 -6.07 14.45 -2.05
CA ALA A 69 -5.43 14.36 -3.38
C ALA A 69 -5.41 12.93 -3.94
N GLY A 70 -6.09 11.99 -3.26
CA GLY A 70 -6.26 10.62 -3.73
C GLY A 70 -7.05 10.57 -5.03
N ASN A 71 -6.78 9.55 -5.84
CA ASN A 71 -7.50 9.36 -7.09
C ASN A 71 -8.86 8.70 -6.81
N THR A 72 -9.92 9.24 -7.41
CA THR A 72 -11.29 8.73 -7.32
C THR A 72 -11.67 7.80 -8.47
N GLY A 73 -10.76 7.60 -9.43
CA GLY A 73 -10.87 6.58 -10.46
C GLY A 73 -10.88 5.17 -9.88
N GLU A 74 -11.30 4.23 -10.71
CA GLU A 74 -11.32 2.80 -10.38
C GLU A 74 -9.94 2.33 -9.88
N LEU A 75 -9.92 1.66 -8.73
CA LEU A 75 -8.70 1.21 -8.03
C LEU A 75 -7.70 2.35 -7.77
N GLY A 76 -8.19 3.58 -7.61
CA GLY A 76 -7.36 4.78 -7.51
C GLY A 76 -6.65 4.97 -6.17
N ASN A 77 -6.98 4.18 -5.13
CA ASN A 77 -6.29 4.32 -3.85
C ASN A 77 -4.81 3.95 -3.98
N PHE A 78 -3.89 4.70 -3.35
CA PHE A 78 -2.44 4.58 -3.56
C PHE A 78 -1.95 4.86 -5.00
N HIS A 79 -2.80 5.46 -5.85
CA HIS A 79 -2.47 5.88 -7.24
C HIS A 79 -2.86 7.34 -7.48
N GLY A 80 -2.57 8.20 -6.50
CA GLY A 80 -2.91 9.61 -6.48
C GLY A 80 -2.06 10.46 -7.43
N ALA A 81 -2.23 11.78 -7.35
CA ALA A 81 -1.36 12.71 -8.08
C ALA A 81 0.12 12.53 -7.70
N ILE A 82 1.06 12.89 -8.58
CA ILE A 82 2.51 12.72 -8.35
C ILE A 82 3.01 13.31 -7.01
N LYS A 83 2.36 14.36 -6.50
CA LYS A 83 2.65 14.99 -5.20
C LYS A 83 2.40 14.07 -3.99
N SER A 84 1.57 13.04 -4.13
CA SER A 84 1.31 11.98 -3.12
C SER A 84 2.51 11.06 -2.95
N ARG A 85 3.38 11.00 -3.97
CA ARG A 85 4.63 10.23 -4.01
C ARG A 85 4.46 8.71 -3.95
N ASP A 86 3.35 8.19 -4.48
CA ASP A 86 3.10 6.75 -4.56
C ASP A 86 4.20 6.01 -5.36
N PHE A 87 4.86 6.70 -6.30
CA PHE A 87 6.05 6.18 -7.03
C PHE A 87 7.18 5.68 -6.11
N ARG A 88 7.25 6.18 -4.86
CA ARG A 88 8.23 5.73 -3.88
C ARG A 88 7.92 4.32 -3.40
N LEU A 89 6.65 4.06 -3.09
CA LEU A 89 6.18 2.73 -2.74
C LEU A 89 6.32 1.79 -3.95
N ALA A 90 6.03 2.28 -5.16
CA ALA A 90 6.26 1.52 -6.38
C ALA A 90 7.73 1.08 -6.52
N ALA A 91 8.68 2.00 -6.36
CA ALA A 91 10.10 1.71 -6.44
C ALA A 91 10.57 0.73 -5.34
N ALA A 92 10.03 0.84 -4.12
CA ALA A 92 10.34 -0.07 -3.02
C ALA A 92 9.74 -1.46 -3.19
N ALA A 93 8.51 -1.56 -3.73
CA ALA A 93 7.82 -2.83 -3.93
C ALA A 93 8.30 -3.58 -5.19
N TYR A 94 8.81 -2.87 -6.19
CA TYR A 94 9.22 -3.48 -7.46
C TYR A 94 10.25 -4.59 -7.27
N ASN A 95 10.05 -5.72 -7.96
CA ASN A 95 10.88 -6.92 -7.88
C ASN A 95 10.98 -7.54 -6.46
N THR A 96 9.89 -7.44 -5.69
CA THR A 96 9.70 -8.16 -4.41
C THR A 96 8.42 -8.98 -4.47
N ALA A 97 8.19 -9.88 -3.50
CA ALA A 97 6.96 -10.70 -3.48
C ALA A 97 5.70 -9.88 -3.17
N VAL A 98 5.84 -8.64 -2.71
CA VAL A 98 4.71 -7.74 -2.43
C VAL A 98 4.27 -6.93 -3.67
N TRP A 99 4.97 -7.06 -4.81
CA TRP A 99 4.52 -6.46 -6.07
C TRP A 99 3.20 -7.13 -6.52
N GLY A 100 2.15 -6.33 -6.68
CA GLY A 100 0.80 -6.82 -6.90
C GLY A 100 0.01 -7.20 -5.64
N ALA A 101 0.54 -6.94 -4.44
CA ALA A 101 -0.20 -7.06 -3.19
C ALA A 101 -1.51 -6.28 -3.21
N PHE A 102 -2.51 -6.74 -2.47
CA PHE A 102 -3.75 -5.99 -2.27
C PHE A 102 -3.47 -4.75 -1.41
N MET A 103 -4.19 -3.66 -1.64
CA MET A 103 -4.02 -2.40 -0.91
C MET A 103 -5.38 -1.90 -0.48
N THR A 104 -5.51 -1.50 0.78
CA THR A 104 -6.75 -0.94 1.32
C THR A 104 -6.47 -0.01 2.50
N ASP A 105 -7.51 0.63 3.02
CA ASP A 105 -7.45 1.53 4.16
C ASP A 105 -8.31 1.03 5.32
N LEU A 106 -7.94 1.41 6.54
CA LEU A 106 -8.75 1.15 7.75
C LEU A 106 -10.04 1.96 7.78
N SER A 107 -10.06 3.15 7.17
CA SER A 107 -11.19 4.07 7.13
C SER A 107 -11.46 4.53 5.70
N ASP A 108 -12.74 4.69 5.36
CA ASP A 108 -13.20 5.29 4.11
C ASP A 108 -13.29 6.83 4.17
N GLU A 109 -12.92 7.44 5.30
CA GLU A 109 -12.87 8.89 5.47
C GLU A 109 -11.85 9.53 4.51
N VAL A 110 -12.26 10.57 3.78
CA VAL A 110 -11.35 11.31 2.90
C VAL A 110 -10.77 12.49 3.66
N ASN A 111 -9.50 12.39 4.03
CA ASN A 111 -8.81 13.41 4.81
C ASN A 111 -7.29 13.38 4.57
N SER A 112 -6.68 14.51 4.23
CA SER A 112 -5.21 14.59 4.04
C SER A 112 -4.40 14.52 5.35
N HIS A 113 -5.05 14.69 6.51
CA HIS A 113 -4.42 14.62 7.82
C HIS A 113 -4.93 13.39 8.55
N SER A 114 -4.18 12.28 8.45
CA SER A 114 -4.58 11.02 9.08
C SER A 114 -4.71 11.11 10.61
N SER A 115 -4.02 12.08 11.23
CA SER A 115 -4.13 12.38 12.67
C SER A 115 -5.53 12.76 13.12
N ASP A 116 -6.35 13.26 12.19
CA ASP A 116 -7.72 13.69 12.48
C ASP A 116 -8.71 12.53 12.32
N VAL A 117 -8.28 11.43 11.71
CA VAL A 117 -9.08 10.22 11.47
C VAL A 117 -9.03 9.32 12.69
N THR A 118 -10.19 9.08 13.29
CA THR A 118 -10.32 8.22 14.46
C THR A 118 -10.51 6.77 14.04
N VAL A 119 -9.41 6.01 14.03
CA VAL A 119 -9.44 4.56 13.85
C VAL A 119 -9.72 3.88 15.19
N THR A 120 -10.64 2.92 15.17
CA THR A 120 -11.08 2.16 16.35
C THR A 120 -11.09 0.67 16.04
N ARG A 121 -11.31 -0.16 17.06
CA ARG A 121 -11.52 -1.61 16.90
C ARG A 121 -12.56 -1.96 15.82
N TYR A 122 -13.60 -1.14 15.67
CA TYR A 122 -14.64 -1.33 14.65
C TYR A 122 -14.05 -1.34 13.23
N HIS A 123 -13.12 -0.44 12.95
CA HIS A 123 -12.45 -0.32 11.65
C HIS A 123 -11.60 -1.55 11.34
N VAL A 124 -10.83 -2.05 12.31
CA VAL A 124 -10.05 -3.29 12.14
C VAL A 124 -10.96 -4.49 11.91
N LYS A 125 -12.08 -4.59 12.65
CA LYS A 125 -13.07 -5.64 12.42
C LYS A 125 -13.65 -5.56 10.99
N LYS A 126 -13.97 -4.36 10.52
CA LYS A 126 -14.46 -4.13 9.15
C LYS A 126 -13.43 -4.49 8.08
N LEU A 127 -12.16 -4.18 8.31
CA LEU A 127 -11.08 -4.64 7.44
C LEU A 127 -11.06 -6.17 7.33
N ILE A 128 -11.07 -6.89 8.44
CA ILE A 128 -11.04 -8.37 8.42
C ILE A 128 -12.29 -8.97 7.73
N GLU A 129 -13.48 -8.40 7.99
CA GLU A 129 -14.71 -8.78 7.29
C GLU A 129 -14.57 -8.56 5.77
N HIS A 130 -14.09 -7.39 5.35
CA HIS A 130 -13.88 -7.03 3.95
C HIS A 130 -12.87 -7.94 3.24
N LEU A 131 -11.74 -8.25 3.89
CA LEU A 131 -10.79 -9.23 3.38
C LEU A 131 -11.45 -10.60 3.18
N GLY A 132 -12.31 -11.03 4.12
CA GLY A 132 -13.09 -12.25 3.99
C GLY A 132 -14.04 -12.24 2.79
N GLU A 133 -14.76 -11.14 2.55
CA GLU A 133 -15.65 -10.96 1.39
C GLU A 133 -14.90 -11.04 0.05
N LEU A 134 -13.64 -10.62 0.04
CA LEU A 134 -12.72 -10.70 -1.10
C LEU A 134 -12.09 -12.09 -1.29
N ASN A 135 -12.33 -13.04 -0.38
CA ASN A 135 -11.63 -14.33 -0.27
C ASN A 135 -10.11 -14.18 -0.03
N ILE A 136 -9.70 -13.15 0.71
CA ILE A 136 -8.34 -12.98 1.22
C ILE A 136 -8.28 -13.60 2.63
N PRO A 137 -7.47 -14.64 2.87
CA PRO A 137 -7.42 -15.29 4.18
C PRO A 137 -6.97 -14.33 5.29
N ASN A 138 -7.53 -14.45 6.50
CA ASN A 138 -7.06 -13.70 7.68
C ASN A 138 -5.65 -14.15 8.17
N THR A 139 -4.97 -15.04 7.45
CA THR A 139 -3.60 -15.48 7.72
C THR A 139 -2.57 -14.76 6.84
N VAL A 140 -2.99 -13.86 5.95
CA VAL A 140 -2.07 -13.05 5.14
C VAL A 140 -1.29 -12.07 6.00
N THR A 141 -0.13 -11.65 5.52
CA THR A 141 0.63 -10.59 6.18
C THR A 141 0.01 -9.23 5.89
N LEU A 142 -0.36 -8.49 6.93
CA LEU A 142 -0.80 -7.11 6.84
C LEU A 142 0.41 -6.19 6.99
N ILE A 143 0.70 -5.38 5.97
CA ILE A 143 1.82 -4.44 5.94
C ILE A 143 1.25 -3.04 6.17
N ALA A 144 1.34 -2.55 7.39
CA ALA A 144 0.88 -1.22 7.78
C ALA A 144 1.77 -0.13 7.16
N VAL A 145 1.13 0.82 6.46
CA VAL A 145 1.80 1.99 5.89
C VAL A 145 1.71 3.15 6.87
N GLY A 146 2.76 3.31 7.67
CA GLY A 146 2.87 4.32 8.71
C GLY A 146 2.45 3.86 10.10
N LYS A 147 2.95 4.59 11.10
CA LYS A 147 2.85 4.21 12.51
C LYS A 147 1.41 4.12 13.01
N GLN A 148 0.54 5.05 12.60
CA GLN A 148 -0.85 5.07 13.07
C GLN A 148 -1.61 3.81 12.63
N ALA A 149 -1.41 3.35 11.38
CA ALA A 149 -2.04 2.13 10.88
C ALA A 149 -1.50 0.92 11.63
N TYR A 150 -0.19 0.88 11.85
CA TYR A 150 0.45 -0.20 12.61
C TYR A 150 -0.08 -0.29 14.04
N ASP A 151 -0.09 0.84 14.77
CA ASP A 151 -0.59 0.89 16.15
C ASP A 151 -2.04 0.43 16.24
N ALA A 152 -2.89 0.81 15.28
CA ALA A 152 -4.28 0.40 15.23
C ALA A 152 -4.44 -1.12 15.01
N LEU A 153 -3.65 -1.71 14.10
CA LEU A 153 -3.66 -3.16 13.87
C LEU A 153 -3.12 -3.92 15.08
N GLU A 154 -1.96 -3.52 15.62
CA GLU A 154 -1.33 -4.15 16.78
C GLU A 154 -2.22 -4.10 18.04
N ALA A 155 -2.91 -2.98 18.28
CA ALA A 155 -3.83 -2.84 19.40
C ALA A 155 -5.05 -3.79 19.31
N ASN A 156 -5.30 -4.39 18.15
CA ASN A 156 -6.41 -5.30 17.89
C ASN A 156 -5.93 -6.63 17.27
N LYS A 157 -4.67 -7.02 17.53
CA LYS A 157 -4.03 -8.20 16.93
C LYS A 157 -4.76 -9.51 17.19
N GLU A 158 -5.59 -9.60 18.23
CA GLU A 158 -6.43 -10.77 18.48
C GLU A 158 -7.53 -10.99 17.42
N LEU A 159 -7.79 -10.01 16.55
CA LEU A 159 -8.66 -10.16 15.38
C LEU A 159 -7.90 -10.65 14.13
N ILE A 160 -6.57 -10.66 14.16
CA ILE A 160 -5.69 -10.88 13.01
C ILE A 160 -4.94 -12.21 13.22
N HIS A 161 -5.03 -13.14 12.28
CA HIS A 161 -4.38 -14.46 12.42
C HIS A 161 -3.05 -14.56 11.67
N GLY A 162 -2.74 -13.57 10.83
CA GLY A 162 -1.47 -13.44 10.11
C GLY A 162 -0.49 -12.52 10.83
N ASN A 163 0.61 -12.23 10.14
CA ASN A 163 1.64 -11.32 10.65
C ASN A 163 1.26 -9.86 10.39
N ILE A 164 1.66 -8.97 11.31
CA ILE A 164 1.52 -7.52 11.17
C ILE A 164 2.92 -6.93 11.03
N GLU A 165 3.18 -6.28 9.91
CA GLU A 165 4.45 -5.65 9.58
C GLU A 165 4.27 -4.14 9.43
N HIS A 166 5.36 -3.37 9.53
CA HIS A 166 5.30 -1.91 9.47
C HIS A 166 6.33 -1.35 8.50
N ILE A 167 5.88 -0.52 7.56
CA ILE A 167 6.76 0.34 6.76
C ILE A 167 6.48 1.81 7.08
N PRO A 168 7.49 2.71 7.03
CA PRO A 168 7.25 4.14 7.17
C PRO A 168 6.29 4.63 6.07
N HIS A 169 5.56 5.71 6.34
CA HIS A 169 4.65 6.28 5.36
C HIS A 169 5.41 7.15 4.34
N TYR A 170 5.19 6.93 3.04
CA TYR A 170 5.98 7.51 1.94
C TYR A 170 5.66 8.98 1.59
N SER A 171 4.51 9.50 2.05
CA SER A 171 4.09 10.89 1.81
C SER A 171 5.15 11.91 2.24
N GLY A 172 5.29 12.95 1.41
CA GLY A 172 6.18 14.08 1.65
C GLY A 172 5.79 14.97 2.83
N CYS A 173 4.57 14.82 3.37
CA CYS A 173 4.08 15.60 4.52
C CYS A 173 4.73 15.17 5.85
N ASN A 174 5.37 14.01 5.92
CA ASN A 174 6.01 13.48 7.14
C ASN A 174 7.39 14.10 7.42
N ARG A 175 7.54 15.42 7.29
CA ARG A 175 8.79 16.16 7.55
C ARG A 175 8.71 16.92 8.88
N PRO A 176 9.01 16.30 10.02
CA PRO A 176 9.08 17.05 11.28
C PRO A 176 10.24 18.06 11.19
N ASN A 177 9.94 19.34 11.40
CA ASN A 177 10.90 20.45 11.52
C ASN A 177 11.90 20.57 10.35
N GLY A 178 11.44 20.35 9.12
CA GLY A 178 12.28 20.48 7.92
C GLY A 178 13.30 19.36 7.71
N LYS A 179 13.30 18.32 8.56
CA LYS A 179 14.11 17.12 8.37
C LYS A 179 13.53 16.25 7.24
N PRO A 180 14.35 15.46 6.53
CA PRO A 180 13.83 14.45 5.60
C PRO A 180 12.85 13.55 6.37
N GLY A 181 11.71 13.24 5.75
CA GLY A 181 10.76 12.34 6.38
C GLY A 181 11.33 10.94 6.58
N HIS A 182 10.64 10.12 7.36
CA HIS A 182 11.12 8.78 7.75
C HIS A 182 11.24 7.77 6.59
N TRP A 183 10.83 8.16 5.39
CA TRP A 183 10.91 7.31 4.20
C TRP A 183 12.30 7.32 3.56
N ASP A 184 12.86 6.13 3.41
CA ASP A 184 14.07 5.81 2.65
C ASP A 184 13.76 4.59 1.78
N THR A 185 13.69 4.77 0.47
CA THR A 185 13.22 3.73 -0.48
C THR A 185 14.11 2.49 -0.44
N GLU A 186 15.41 2.64 -0.21
CA GLU A 186 16.33 1.49 -0.14
C GLU A 186 16.06 0.65 1.11
N LYS A 187 15.92 1.31 2.28
CA LYS A 187 15.59 0.61 3.52
C LYS A 187 14.22 -0.07 3.46
N VAL A 188 13.23 0.59 2.85
CA VAL A 188 11.90 0.00 2.69
C VAL A 188 11.93 -1.18 1.71
N HIS A 189 12.67 -1.09 0.60
CA HIS A 189 12.85 -2.21 -0.31
C HIS A 189 13.46 -3.43 0.41
N GLN A 190 14.52 -3.22 1.19
CA GLN A 190 15.16 -4.27 1.98
C GLN A 190 14.19 -4.89 3.00
N LEU A 191 13.38 -4.06 3.68
CA LEU A 191 12.37 -4.53 4.61
C LEU A 191 11.29 -5.37 3.90
N LEU A 192 10.80 -4.93 2.74
CA LEU A 192 9.82 -5.68 1.95
C LEU A 192 10.40 -7.03 1.46
N GLN A 193 11.68 -7.07 1.11
CA GLN A 193 12.37 -8.32 0.80
C GLN A 193 12.50 -9.25 2.02
N GLN A 194 12.70 -8.72 3.22
CA GLN A 194 12.76 -9.51 4.45
C GLN A 194 11.38 -10.09 4.82
N ILE A 195 10.33 -9.27 4.76
CA ILE A 195 8.94 -9.71 4.96
C ILE A 195 8.61 -10.85 3.99
N SER A 196 9.07 -10.74 2.75
CA SER A 196 8.87 -11.76 1.72
C SER A 196 9.59 -13.09 1.98
N LYS A 197 10.65 -13.10 2.80
CA LYS A 197 11.44 -14.30 3.13
C LYS A 197 10.96 -15.03 4.38
N ASN A 198 10.26 -14.32 5.27
CA ASN A 198 9.79 -14.83 6.55
C ASN A 198 8.36 -15.40 6.48
N ASN A 199 7.71 -15.34 5.31
CA ASN A 199 6.33 -15.78 5.03
C ASN A 199 6.28 -16.62 3.75
#